data_AF-A0A831W589-F1
#
_entry.id   AF-A0A831W589-F1
#
_cell.length_a   1.000
_cell.length_b   1.000
_cell.length_c   1.000
_cell.angle_alpha   90.00
_cell.angle_beta   90.00
_cell.angle_gamma   90.00
#
_symmetry.space_group_name_H-M   'P 1'
#
loop_
_entity.id
_entity.type
_entity.pdbx_description
1 polymer ?
#
loop_
_entity_poly.entity_id
_entity_poly.type
_entity_poly.pdbx_seq_one_letter_code
_entity_poly.pdbx_strand_id
1 'polypeptide(L)' 'PRELHLIEALRTLRMLHYAAWIARRWDDPAFPRAFPWFAGGRYWDEHILSLREQAALMDEPPLAWS' A
#
# COMPACT_ATOMS: atom_id res chain seq x y z
N PRO A 1 13.15 -17.56 11.77
CA PRO A 1 12.67 -16.24 12.30
C PRO A 1 11.21 -15.99 11.90
N ARG A 2 10.28 -15.91 12.88
CA ARG A 2 8.83 -15.70 12.62
C ARG A 2 8.51 -14.30 12.10
N GLU A 3 9.28 -13.32 12.53
CA GLU A 3 9.15 -11.91 12.11
C GLU A 3 9.30 -11.70 10.60
N LEU A 4 10.21 -12.44 9.93
CA LEU A 4 10.42 -12.33 8.49
C LEU A 4 9.21 -12.77 7.67
N HIS A 5 8.35 -13.65 8.23
CA HIS A 5 7.12 -14.09 7.57
C HIS A 5 6.04 -12.99 7.56
N LEU A 6 6.17 -11.97 8.42
CA LEU A 6 5.18 -10.91 8.55
C LEU A 6 5.50 -9.70 7.68
N ILE A 7 6.68 -9.64 7.07
CA ILE A 7 7.16 -8.42 6.41
C ILE A 7 6.24 -8.01 5.25
N GLU A 8 5.97 -8.93 4.31
CA GLU A 8 5.14 -8.63 3.14
C GLU A 8 3.68 -8.34 3.52
N ALA A 9 3.13 -9.08 4.50
CA ALA A 9 1.78 -8.83 5.02
C ALA A 9 1.67 -7.44 5.68
N LEU A 10 2.62 -7.07 6.54
CA LEU A 10 2.63 -5.77 7.21
C LEU A 10 2.89 -4.62 6.24
N ARG A 11 3.72 -4.83 5.21
CA ARG A 11 3.94 -3.85 4.13
C ARG A 11 2.66 -3.62 3.33
N THR A 12 1.96 -4.68 2.96
CA THR A 12 0.66 -4.62 2.27
C THR A 12 -0.38 -3.89 3.11
N LEU A 13 -0.49 -4.20 4.41
CA LEU A 13 -1.38 -3.50 5.33
C LEU A 13 -1.07 -2.01 5.43
N ARG A 14 0.21 -1.63 5.46
CA ARG A 14 0.62 -0.22 5.46
C ARG A 14 0.17 0.50 4.19
N MET A 15 0.26 -0.13 3.02
CA MET A 15 -0.20 0.45 1.75
C MET A 15 -1.70 0.71 1.76
N LEU A 16 -2.49 -0.29 2.17
CA LEU A 16 -3.95 -0.18 2.28
C LEU A 16 -4.37 0.89 3.30
N HIS A 17 -3.73 0.90 4.48
CA HIS A 17 -4.01 1.89 5.51
C HIS A 17 -3.68 3.32 5.07
N TYR A 18 -2.59 3.51 4.31
CA TYR A 18 -2.24 4.82 3.77
C TYR A 18 -3.28 5.33 2.79
N ALA A 19 -3.69 4.52 1.81
CA ALA A 19 -4.75 4.90 0.86
C ALA A 19 -6.08 5.20 1.58
N ALA A 20 -6.48 4.33 2.53
CA ALA A 20 -7.68 4.53 3.32
C ALA A 20 -7.61 5.75 4.25
N TRP A 21 -6.41 6.12 4.73
CA TRP A 21 -6.21 7.31 5.55
C TRP A 21 -6.46 8.60 4.75
N ILE A 22 -6.01 8.65 3.48
CA ILE A 22 -6.30 9.76 2.56
C ILE A 22 -7.79 9.79 2.23
N ALA A 23 -8.36 8.66 1.78
CA ALA A 23 -9.76 8.58 1.35
C ALA A 23 -10.75 9.02 2.43
N ARG A 24 -10.54 8.59 3.69
CA ARG A 24 -11.41 8.96 4.82
C ARG A 24 -11.39 10.46 5.18
N ARG A 25 -10.41 11.20 4.68
CA ARG A 25 -10.23 12.64 4.95
C ARG A 25 -10.38 13.48 3.69
N TRP A 26 -10.89 12.90 2.60
CA TRP A 26 -10.94 13.59 1.32
C TRP A 26 -11.80 14.87 1.35
N ASP A 27 -12.81 14.91 2.21
CA ASP A 27 -13.67 16.08 2.41
C ASP A 27 -12.97 17.24 3.15
N ASP A 28 -11.83 17.01 3.82
CA ASP A 28 -11.00 18.07 4.38
C ASP A 28 -10.26 18.80 3.24
N PRO A 29 -10.46 20.12 3.04
CA PRO A 29 -9.83 20.87 1.95
C PRO A 29 -8.29 20.82 1.93
N ALA A 30 -7.63 20.46 3.03
CA ALA A 30 -6.20 20.23 3.03
C ALA A 30 -5.78 19.00 2.20
N PHE A 31 -6.61 17.96 2.12
CA PHE A 31 -6.25 16.69 1.49
C PHE A 31 -6.19 16.75 -0.04
N PRO A 32 -7.20 17.27 -0.76
CA PRO A 32 -7.09 17.46 -2.20
C PRO A 32 -5.92 18.38 -2.61
N ARG A 33 -5.56 19.35 -1.75
CA ARG A 33 -4.41 20.24 -1.98
C ARG A 33 -3.06 19.53 -1.79
N ALA A 34 -2.94 18.71 -0.74
CA ALA A 34 -1.71 17.99 -0.42
C ALA A 34 -1.53 16.71 -1.27
N PHE A 35 -2.63 16.09 -1.69
CA PHE A 35 -2.66 14.82 -2.41
C PHE A 35 -3.49 14.91 -3.72
N PRO A 36 -3.20 15.88 -4.62
CA PRO A 36 -4.03 16.11 -5.81
C PRO A 36 -4.05 14.91 -6.78
N TRP A 37 -3.02 14.07 -6.75
CA TRP A 37 -2.90 12.86 -7.56
C TRP A 37 -3.83 11.73 -7.11
N PHE A 38 -4.37 11.77 -5.89
CA PHE A 38 -5.15 10.66 -5.31
C PHE A 38 -6.49 10.43 -6.03
N ALA A 39 -7.08 11.50 -6.60
CA ALA A 39 -8.29 11.40 -7.41
C ALA A 39 -8.03 10.96 -8.86
N GLY A 40 -6.77 10.87 -9.29
CA GLY A 40 -6.40 10.48 -10.65
C GLY A 40 -6.36 8.96 -10.82
N GLY A 41 -6.85 8.47 -11.96
CA GLY A 41 -6.85 7.03 -12.28
C GLY A 41 -5.45 6.39 -12.24
N ARG A 42 -4.43 7.11 -12.71
CA ARG A 42 -3.04 6.63 -12.74
C ARG A 42 -2.53 6.16 -11.37
N TYR A 43 -2.86 6.89 -10.30
CA TYR A 43 -2.46 6.49 -8.95
C TYR A 43 -3.05 5.12 -8.58
N TRP A 44 -4.32 4.90 -8.92
CA TRP A 44 -5.02 3.65 -8.61
C TRP A 44 -4.53 2.49 -9.46
N ASP A 45 -4.17 2.72 -10.73
CA ASP A 45 -3.54 1.72 -11.58
C ASP A 45 -2.20 1.25 -10.98
N GLU A 46 -1.35 2.21 -10.60
CA GLU A 46 -0.07 1.92 -9.94
C GLU A 46 -0.28 1.23 -8.57
N HIS A 47 -1.25 1.68 -7.78
CA HIS A 47 -1.57 1.08 -6.48
C HIS A 47 -2.04 -0.37 -6.61
N ILE A 48 -2.92 -0.67 -7.55
CA ILE A 48 -3.40 -2.03 -7.82
C ILE A 48 -2.24 -2.93 -8.29
N LEU A 49 -1.36 -2.42 -9.15
CA LEU A 49 -0.18 -3.17 -9.58
C LEU A 49 0.70 -3.52 -8.39
N SER A 50 1.01 -2.56 -7.52
CA SER A 50 1.82 -2.81 -6.32
C SER A 50 1.16 -3.79 -5.35
N LEU A 51 -0.17 -3.77 -5.20
CA LEU A 51 -0.87 -4.75 -4.36
C LEU A 51 -0.79 -6.17 -4.94
N ARG A 52 -0.81 -6.32 -6.28
CA ARG A 52 -0.61 -7.62 -6.94
C ARG A 52 0.81 -8.14 -6.77
N GLU A 53 1.81 -7.27 -6.89
CA GLU A 53 3.21 -7.63 -6.64
C GLU A 53 3.43 -8.07 -5.19
N GLN A 54 2.82 -7.36 -4.23
CA GLN A 54 2.85 -7.76 -2.83
C GLN A 54 2.12 -9.09 -2.57
N ALA A 55 1.01 -9.35 -3.25
CA ALA A 55 0.33 -10.64 -3.19
C ALA A 55 1.24 -11.77 -3.68
N ALA A 56 1.92 -11.59 -4.81
CA ALA A 56 2.88 -12.57 -5.32
C ALA A 56 4.05 -12.80 -4.35
N LEU A 57 4.58 -11.75 -3.71
CA LEU A 57 5.66 -11.87 -2.72
C LEU A 57 5.24 -12.60 -1.44
N MET A 58 3.94 -12.62 -1.10
CA MET A 58 3.44 -13.41 0.04
C MET A 58 3.39 -14.91 -0.26
N ASP A 59 3.38 -15.31 -1.53
CA ASP A 59 3.43 -16.72 -1.96
C ASP A 59 4.87 -17.27 -2.02
N GLU A 60 5.88 -16.39 -2.04
CA GLU A 60 7.30 -16.76 -2.02
C GLU A 60 7.79 -17.17 -0.62
N PRO A 61 8.91 -17.91 -0.51
CA PRO A 61 9.54 -18.16 0.78
C PRO A 61 9.83 -16.86 1.53
N PRO A 62 9.73 -16.86 2.88
CA PRO A 62 10.05 -15.69 3.69
C PRO A 62 11.46 -15.17 3.38
N LEU A 63 11.64 -13.86 3.54
CA LEU A 63 12.95 -13.23 3.40
C LEU A 63 13.99 -13.96 4.28
N ALA A 64 15.20 -14.06 3.75
CA ALA A 64 16.35 -14.58 4.46
C ALA A 64 17.32 -13.44 4.78
N TRP A 65 17.99 -13.54 5.92
CA TRP A 65 19.18 -12.74 6.18
C TRP A 65 20.27 -13.22 5.22
N SER A 66 20.81 -12.33 4.39
CA SER A 66 21.97 -12.58 3.53
C SER A 66 23.26 -12.63 4.33
#